data_AF-A0A1C3NBP1-F1
#
_entry.id   AF-A0A1C3NBP1-F1
#
_cell.length_a   1.000
_cell.length_b   1.000
_cell.length_c   1.000
_cell.angle_alpha   90.00
_cell.angle_beta   90.00
_cell.angle_gamma   90.00
#
_symmetry.space_group_name_H-M   'P 1'
#
loop_
_entity.id
_entity.type
_entity.pdbx_description
1 polymer ?
#
loop_
_entity_poly.entity_id
_entity_poly.type
_entity_poly.pdbx_seq_one_letter_code
_entity_poly.pdbx_strand_id
1 'polypeptide(L)'
;MTRRLAVATAGILGVVLTGCGADGPTGERLRGDGPLRVTERWSSCADEAPATGMLPAGATDAPTLPLLDDTFTPVAVILCGQQVQRRPDGGQELVATERRAGEVTALVAALRLPDEPRYEGPCTLDMVIPPWLALLDQQGRWVRPGIPVGPCGKPRTEVTEALDRLSTTTVATRPVQEVESSEAAAAGCAQRWADLVAVQVATGGRTGPVSGPPAYADRIVLRLCVYQVPERERGSGKPAGDFAYGRILTPDQAEAVTGALAATGPVVACATHAGRFAVLRPARGPGADVYVELDGCRRVLVTAPDGSASLGQAAPALTELLAG
;
A
#
# COMPACT_ATOMS: atom_id res chain seq x y z
N MET A 1 -59.61 51.43 5.02
CA MET A 1 -59.36 50.13 5.68
C MET A 1 -57.91 49.74 5.46
N THR A 2 -57.17 49.66 6.56
CA THR A 2 -55.72 49.54 6.71
C THR A 2 -55.25 48.09 6.64
N ARG A 3 -54.28 47.76 5.77
CA ARG A 3 -53.43 46.55 5.85
C ARG A 3 -52.05 46.91 5.28
N ARG A 4 -51.12 47.37 6.12
CA ARG A 4 -50.04 46.62 6.82
C ARG A 4 -49.08 45.89 5.88
N LEU A 5 -47.86 46.44 5.79
CA LEU A 5 -46.63 45.84 5.28
C LEU A 5 -46.27 44.55 6.03
N ALA A 6 -45.71 43.59 5.31
CA ALA A 6 -44.78 42.61 5.87
C ALA A 6 -43.57 42.54 4.91
N VAL A 7 -42.48 43.20 5.31
CA VAL A 7 -41.15 43.03 4.72
C VAL A 7 -40.54 41.82 5.40
N ALA A 8 -40.32 40.74 4.66
CA ALA A 8 -39.56 39.58 5.12
C ALA A 8 -38.11 39.76 4.71
N THR A 9 -37.25 40.08 5.68
CA THR A 9 -35.81 40.20 5.54
C THR A 9 -35.20 38.83 5.23
N ALA A 10 -34.56 38.70 4.06
CA ALA A 10 -33.77 37.52 3.71
C ALA A 10 -32.48 37.48 4.55
N GLY A 11 -32.42 36.56 5.51
CA GLY A 11 -31.18 36.25 6.22
C GLY A 11 -30.31 35.34 5.36
N ILE A 12 -29.27 35.90 4.75
CA ILE A 12 -28.20 35.12 4.12
C ILE A 12 -27.34 34.56 5.25
N LEU A 13 -27.52 33.27 5.54
CA LEU A 13 -26.65 32.51 6.44
C LEU A 13 -25.32 32.26 5.70
N GLY A 14 -24.30 33.07 6.01
CA GLY A 14 -22.93 32.84 5.54
C GLY A 14 -22.37 31.58 6.18
N VAL A 15 -22.27 30.50 5.41
CA VAL A 15 -21.52 29.31 5.81
C VAL A 15 -20.04 29.66 5.72
N VAL A 16 -19.43 29.98 6.86
CA VAL A 16 -17.97 30.08 7.00
C VAL A 16 -17.43 28.66 6.96
N LEU A 17 -16.94 28.23 5.81
CA LEU A 17 -16.08 27.06 5.67
C LEU A 17 -14.77 27.36 6.41
N THR A 18 -14.74 27.04 7.70
CA THR A 18 -13.49 26.94 8.45
C THR A 18 -12.75 25.69 7.96
N GLY A 19 -11.99 25.87 6.89
CA GLY A 19 -11.00 24.87 6.50
C GLY A 19 -10.03 24.69 7.66
N CYS A 20 -9.82 23.43 8.06
CA CYS A 20 -8.67 23.04 8.89
C CYS A 20 -7.39 23.20 8.05
N GLY A 21 -7.02 24.44 7.73
CA GLY A 21 -5.66 24.78 7.37
C GLY A 21 -4.88 24.81 8.66
N ALA A 22 -4.30 23.67 9.04
CA ALA A 22 -3.19 23.72 9.99
C ALA A 22 -2.15 24.66 9.39
N ASP A 23 -1.75 25.68 10.14
CA ASP A 23 -0.60 26.51 9.82
C ASP A 23 0.57 25.55 9.55
N GLY A 24 0.91 25.40 8.26
CA GLY A 24 2.07 24.62 7.86
C GLY A 24 3.31 25.24 8.50
N PRO A 25 4.26 24.43 8.98
CA PRO A 25 5.46 24.95 9.61
C PRO A 25 6.12 25.96 8.66
N THR A 26 6.27 27.19 9.13
CA THR A 26 6.99 28.26 8.47
C THR A 26 8.39 27.79 8.11
N GLY A 27 8.64 27.54 6.81
CA GLY A 27 9.91 27.70 6.11
C GLY A 27 11.19 27.14 6.75
N GLU A 28 11.12 26.19 7.68
CA GLU A 28 12.28 25.63 8.34
C GLU A 28 13.03 24.72 7.36
N ARG A 29 14.36 24.86 7.31
CA ARG A 29 15.22 24.06 6.44
C ARG A 29 14.95 22.59 6.73
N LEU A 30 14.39 21.87 5.76
CA LEU A 30 14.20 20.42 5.86
C LEU A 30 15.54 19.68 5.98
N ARG A 31 16.64 20.33 5.61
CA ARG A 31 17.98 19.78 5.59
C ARG A 31 18.67 20.00 6.93
N GLY A 32 19.27 18.94 7.46
CA GLY A 32 20.06 19.00 8.68
C GLY A 32 21.28 19.91 8.50
N ASP A 33 21.47 20.83 9.43
CA ASP A 33 22.65 21.68 9.52
C ASP A 33 23.82 20.85 10.10
N GLY A 34 24.52 20.10 9.25
CA GLY A 34 25.66 19.28 9.67
C GLY A 34 26.58 18.93 8.51
N PRO A 35 27.87 18.67 8.76
CA PRO A 35 28.79 18.23 7.72
C PRO A 35 28.39 16.85 7.20
N LEU A 36 28.80 16.56 5.97
CA LEU A 36 28.65 15.23 5.38
C LEU A 36 29.39 14.20 6.26
N ARG A 37 28.68 13.18 6.73
CA ARG A 37 29.26 12.13 7.56
C ARG A 37 30.01 11.12 6.70
N VAL A 38 31.32 11.14 6.78
CA VAL A 38 32.21 10.13 6.16
C VAL A 38 32.38 8.95 7.09
N THR A 39 32.20 7.74 6.56
CA THR A 39 32.43 6.48 7.27
C THR A 39 33.58 5.73 6.62
N GLU A 40 34.46 5.14 7.43
CA GLU A 40 35.75 4.60 6.97
C GLU A 40 35.64 3.47 5.95
N ARG A 41 34.58 2.64 6.04
CA ARG A 41 34.47 1.46 5.19
C ARG A 41 33.03 1.08 4.95
N TRP A 42 32.73 0.77 3.69
CA TRP A 42 31.48 0.13 3.33
C TRP A 42 31.48 -1.35 3.73
N SER A 43 30.43 -1.78 4.42
CA SER A 43 30.19 -3.18 4.78
C SER A 43 29.35 -3.86 3.71
N SER A 44 28.04 -3.55 3.67
CA SER A 44 27.06 -4.08 2.74
C SER A 44 25.75 -3.29 2.83
N CYS A 45 24.87 -3.43 1.83
CA CYS A 45 23.49 -2.99 1.97
C CYS A 45 22.77 -3.72 3.10
N ALA A 46 23.28 -4.88 3.52
CA ALA A 46 22.67 -5.65 4.58
C ALA A 46 22.71 -4.96 5.93
N ASP A 47 23.83 -4.32 6.21
CA ASP A 47 24.17 -3.73 7.49
C ASP A 47 23.84 -2.23 7.51
N GLU A 48 24.13 -1.51 6.42
CA GLU A 48 23.96 -0.06 6.35
C GLU A 48 22.54 0.37 5.94
N ALA A 49 21.81 -0.49 5.24
CA ALA A 49 20.46 -0.25 4.74
C ALA A 49 19.54 -1.46 5.01
N PRO A 50 19.37 -1.88 6.28
CA PRO A 50 18.62 -3.09 6.60
C PRO A 50 17.19 -2.99 6.07
N ALA A 51 16.66 -4.11 5.61
CA ALA A 51 15.32 -4.18 5.04
C ALA A 51 14.25 -3.99 6.14
N THR A 52 13.39 -2.98 5.98
CA THR A 52 12.29 -2.70 6.92
C THR A 52 10.98 -2.64 6.13
N GLY A 53 10.40 -3.82 5.89
CA GLY A 53 9.24 -3.94 4.99
C GLY A 53 9.64 -3.73 3.53
N MET A 54 8.90 -2.89 2.81
CA MET A 54 9.07 -2.68 1.36
C MET A 54 10.21 -1.73 0.98
N LEU A 55 10.73 -0.96 1.94
CA LEU A 55 11.79 0.01 1.73
C LEU A 55 12.96 -0.25 2.70
N PRO A 56 14.21 0.00 2.29
CA PRO A 56 15.33 -0.03 3.20
C PRO A 56 15.14 1.00 4.33
N ALA A 57 15.68 0.70 5.51
CA ALA A 57 15.70 1.63 6.62
C ALA A 57 16.31 2.99 6.20
N GLY A 58 15.62 4.06 6.57
CA GLY A 58 16.04 5.42 6.27
C GLY A 58 15.87 5.85 4.80
N ALA A 59 15.27 5.06 3.91
CA ALA A 59 15.10 5.44 2.49
C ALA A 59 14.46 6.82 2.28
N THR A 60 13.60 7.26 3.20
CA THR A 60 12.92 8.57 3.19
C THR A 60 13.76 9.74 3.69
N ASP A 61 14.92 9.51 4.29
CA ASP A 61 15.71 10.57 4.92
C ASP A 61 16.47 11.44 3.91
N ALA A 62 16.62 10.96 2.66
CA ALA A 62 17.51 11.57 1.66
C ALA A 62 17.30 13.10 1.46
N PRO A 63 16.07 13.66 1.47
CA PRO A 63 15.87 15.10 1.37
C PRO A 63 16.42 15.89 2.58
N THR A 64 16.59 15.24 3.73
CA THR A 64 17.00 15.87 4.99
C THR A 64 18.50 15.75 5.30
N LEU A 65 19.23 14.87 4.59
CA LEU A 65 20.67 14.69 4.82
C LEU A 65 21.49 15.85 4.24
N PRO A 66 22.73 16.09 4.72
CA PRO A 66 23.64 17.08 4.12
C PRO A 66 23.90 16.81 2.63
N LEU A 67 23.95 17.86 1.81
CA LEU A 67 24.29 17.73 0.38
C LEU A 67 25.72 17.22 0.20
N LEU A 68 25.97 16.62 -0.97
CA LEU A 68 27.33 16.32 -1.39
C LEU A 68 28.07 17.62 -1.70
N ASP A 69 29.23 17.82 -1.09
CA ASP A 69 30.13 18.94 -1.37
C ASP A 69 31.43 18.43 -2.03
N ASP A 70 32.41 19.33 -2.15
CA ASP A 70 33.71 19.03 -2.76
C ASP A 70 34.71 18.39 -1.77
N THR A 71 34.33 18.16 -0.50
CA THR A 71 35.21 17.51 0.49
C THR A 71 35.30 15.99 0.29
N PHE A 72 34.38 15.43 -0.49
CA PHE A 72 34.33 14.02 -0.83
C PHE A 72 34.32 13.84 -2.35
N THR A 73 35.16 12.91 -2.85
CA THR A 73 35.33 12.64 -4.29
C THR A 73 34.88 11.20 -4.59
N PRO A 74 33.61 11.01 -4.99
CA PRO A 74 33.09 9.70 -5.33
C PRO A 74 33.72 9.14 -6.60
N VAL A 75 34.03 7.85 -6.57
CA VAL A 75 34.44 7.05 -7.75
C VAL A 75 33.53 5.85 -7.98
N ALA A 76 32.60 5.59 -7.06
CA ALA A 76 31.58 4.56 -7.22
C ALA A 76 30.32 4.91 -6.44
N VAL A 77 29.22 4.27 -6.81
CA VAL A 77 27.94 4.35 -6.10
C VAL A 77 27.44 2.94 -5.80
N ILE A 78 26.84 2.78 -4.63
CA ILE A 78 26.09 1.61 -4.21
C ILE A 78 24.63 2.00 -4.09
N LEU A 79 23.75 1.23 -4.71
CA LEU A 79 22.30 1.37 -4.61
C LEU A 79 21.76 0.17 -3.84
N CYS A 80 21.17 0.46 -2.68
CA CYS A 80 20.45 -0.53 -1.88
C CYS A 80 18.98 -0.49 -2.27
N GLY A 81 18.47 -1.61 -2.78
CA GLY A 81 17.11 -1.72 -3.26
C GLY A 81 16.36 -2.89 -2.64
N GLN A 82 15.05 -2.87 -2.80
CA GLN A 82 14.20 -4.03 -2.57
C GLN A 82 13.27 -4.20 -3.76
N GLN A 83 13.02 -5.45 -4.15
CA GLN A 83 12.13 -5.77 -5.27
C GLN A 83 11.42 -7.09 -5.01
N VAL A 84 10.18 -7.19 -5.48
CA VAL A 84 9.45 -8.46 -5.48
C VAL A 84 9.92 -9.28 -6.66
N GLN A 85 10.36 -10.51 -6.40
CA GLN A 85 10.77 -11.48 -7.41
C GLN A 85 9.86 -12.70 -7.35
N ARG A 86 9.54 -13.24 -8.52
CA ARG A 86 8.83 -14.51 -8.64
C ARG A 86 9.84 -15.65 -8.51
N ARG A 87 9.56 -16.57 -7.59
CA ARG A 87 10.31 -17.80 -7.40
C ARG A 87 9.94 -18.86 -8.45
N PRO A 88 10.79 -19.87 -8.69
CA PRO A 88 10.49 -20.96 -9.63
C PRO A 88 9.24 -21.78 -9.28
N ASP A 89 8.85 -21.83 -8.01
CA ASP A 89 7.65 -22.51 -7.51
C ASP A 89 6.35 -21.70 -7.73
N GLY A 90 6.45 -20.51 -8.33
CA GLY A 90 5.32 -19.61 -8.59
C GLY A 90 5.03 -18.62 -7.47
N GLY A 91 5.58 -18.81 -6.27
CA GLY A 91 5.49 -17.85 -5.18
C GLY A 91 6.24 -16.55 -5.46
N GLN A 92 6.10 -15.58 -4.58
CA GLN A 92 6.80 -14.30 -4.65
C GLN A 92 7.54 -14.01 -3.35
N GLU A 93 8.75 -13.49 -3.47
CA GLU A 93 9.55 -13.04 -2.35
C GLU A 93 9.99 -11.60 -2.55
N LEU A 94 10.04 -10.85 -1.45
CA LEU A 94 10.73 -9.58 -1.42
C LEU A 94 12.21 -9.88 -1.23
N VAL A 95 13.03 -9.47 -2.19
CA VAL A 95 14.49 -9.57 -2.09
C VAL A 95 15.11 -8.20 -1.91
N ALA A 96 16.13 -8.11 -1.08
CA ALA A 96 17.00 -6.94 -1.02
C ALA A 96 18.17 -7.14 -1.98
N THR A 97 18.54 -6.07 -2.69
CA THR A 97 19.63 -6.06 -3.65
C THR A 97 20.67 -5.00 -3.33
N GLU A 98 21.91 -5.35 -3.61
CA GLU A 98 23.01 -4.42 -3.69
C GLU A 98 23.44 -4.31 -5.15
N ARG A 99 23.32 -3.11 -5.71
CA ARG A 99 23.77 -2.78 -7.06
C ARG A 99 24.92 -1.79 -6.99
N ARG A 100 25.91 -1.92 -7.85
CA ARG A 100 27.08 -1.04 -7.90
C ARG A 100 27.29 -0.47 -9.29
N ALA A 101 27.82 0.75 -9.36
CA ALA A 101 28.30 1.38 -10.60
C ALA A 101 29.58 2.18 -10.33
N GLY A 102 30.51 2.16 -11.30
CA GLY A 102 31.75 2.95 -11.25
C GLY A 102 31.67 4.27 -12.03
N GLU A 103 30.87 4.31 -13.11
CA GLU A 103 30.67 5.51 -13.91
C GLU A 103 29.65 6.45 -13.23
N VAL A 104 30.15 7.31 -12.33
CA VAL A 104 29.30 8.14 -11.46
C VAL A 104 29.34 9.64 -11.76
N THR A 105 30.13 10.09 -12.72
CA THR A 105 30.38 11.52 -12.97
C THR A 105 29.11 12.35 -13.11
N ALA A 106 28.14 11.90 -13.92
CA ALA A 106 26.88 12.61 -14.12
C ALA A 106 26.03 12.64 -12.83
N LEU A 107 26.01 11.55 -12.06
CA LEU A 107 25.30 11.48 -10.79
C LEU A 107 25.93 12.41 -9.76
N VAL A 108 27.26 12.43 -9.64
CA VAL A 108 27.98 13.32 -8.73
C VAL A 108 27.70 14.79 -9.05
N ALA A 109 27.71 15.16 -10.34
CA ALA A 109 27.37 16.51 -10.77
C ALA A 109 25.93 16.89 -10.36
N ALA A 110 24.97 15.98 -10.54
CA ALA A 110 23.58 16.20 -10.15
C ALA A 110 23.41 16.30 -8.62
N LEU A 111 24.08 15.45 -7.85
CA LEU A 111 24.01 15.43 -6.37
C LEU A 111 24.65 16.64 -5.70
N ARG A 112 25.54 17.36 -6.40
CA ARG A 112 26.15 18.62 -5.93
C ARG A 112 25.29 19.85 -6.20
N LEU A 113 24.18 19.71 -6.92
CA LEU A 113 23.29 20.84 -7.14
C LEU A 113 22.64 21.26 -5.81
N PRO A 114 22.39 22.57 -5.62
CA PRO A 114 21.60 23.02 -4.48
C PRO A 114 20.14 22.61 -4.66
N ASP A 115 19.42 22.62 -3.53
CA ASP A 115 17.96 22.63 -3.54
C ASP A 115 17.45 23.87 -4.29
N GLU A 116 16.38 23.70 -5.06
CA GLU A 116 15.73 24.82 -5.72
C GLU A 116 14.83 25.59 -4.74
N PRO A 117 14.63 26.90 -4.95
CA PRO A 117 13.66 27.66 -4.18
C PRO A 117 12.26 27.03 -4.24
N ARG A 118 11.57 27.02 -3.10
CA ARG A 118 10.22 26.46 -3.01
C ARG A 118 9.26 27.21 -3.94
N TYR A 119 8.39 26.47 -4.61
CA TYR A 119 7.32 27.02 -5.42
C TYR A 119 6.02 27.14 -4.61
N GLU A 120 5.38 28.30 -4.68
CA GLU A 120 4.14 28.61 -3.94
C GLU A 120 2.86 28.16 -4.67
N GLY A 121 2.97 27.66 -5.90
CA GLY A 121 1.85 27.16 -6.67
C GLY A 121 1.56 25.67 -6.46
N PRO A 122 0.58 25.11 -7.20
CA PRO A 122 0.17 23.72 -7.02
C PRO A 122 1.28 22.76 -7.47
N CYS A 123 1.58 21.79 -6.61
CA CYS A 123 2.45 20.66 -6.89
C CYS A 123 1.62 19.38 -7.03
N THR A 124 2.13 18.41 -7.78
CA THR A 124 1.49 17.11 -7.88
C THR A 124 1.68 16.33 -6.57
N LEU A 125 0.63 15.62 -6.14
CA LEU A 125 0.60 14.88 -4.86
C LEU A 125 1.28 13.51 -4.91
N ASP A 126 1.93 13.15 -6.02
CA ASP A 126 2.70 11.91 -6.10
C ASP A 126 3.93 11.95 -5.19
N MET A 127 4.17 10.81 -4.53
CA MET A 127 5.32 10.58 -3.68
C MET A 127 6.43 9.91 -4.50
N VAL A 128 7.59 10.54 -4.56
CA VAL A 128 8.78 10.00 -5.23
C VAL A 128 9.81 9.64 -4.16
N ILE A 129 10.04 8.35 -3.96
CA ILE A 129 11.06 7.85 -3.02
C ILE A 129 12.33 7.57 -3.82
N PRO A 130 13.42 8.33 -3.60
CA PRO A 130 14.67 8.04 -4.27
C PRO A 130 15.28 6.73 -3.78
N PRO A 131 16.14 6.07 -4.59
CA PRO A 131 16.84 4.89 -4.14
C PRO A 131 17.75 5.22 -2.96
N TRP A 132 17.88 4.28 -2.03
CA TRP A 132 18.90 4.37 -0.99
C TRP A 132 20.26 4.23 -1.66
N LEU A 133 21.12 5.24 -1.55
CA LEU A 133 22.42 5.25 -2.19
C LEU A 133 23.55 5.67 -1.24
N ALA A 134 24.72 5.09 -1.47
CA ALA A 134 25.97 5.46 -0.84
C ALA A 134 27.02 5.74 -1.92
N LEU A 135 27.84 6.77 -1.72
CA LEU A 135 28.95 7.13 -2.60
C LEU A 135 30.26 6.70 -1.96
N LEU A 136 31.16 6.10 -2.73
CA LEU A 136 32.45 5.60 -2.25
C LEU A 136 33.58 6.38 -2.91
N ASP A 137 34.64 6.67 -2.15
CA ASP A 137 35.88 7.21 -2.69
C ASP A 137 36.88 6.09 -3.04
N GLN A 138 38.07 6.47 -3.51
CA GLN A 138 39.13 5.53 -3.89
C GLN A 138 39.68 4.71 -2.72
N GLN A 139 39.50 5.19 -1.48
CA GLN A 139 39.94 4.51 -0.27
C GLN A 139 38.86 3.54 0.25
N GLY A 140 37.67 3.52 -0.35
CA GLY A 140 36.54 2.71 0.09
C GLY A 140 35.80 3.31 1.30
N ARG A 141 36.13 4.56 1.67
CA ARG A 141 35.31 5.34 2.60
C ARG A 141 34.03 5.72 1.87
N TRP A 142 32.96 5.96 2.63
CA TRP A 142 31.67 6.23 2.03
C TRP A 142 30.89 7.33 2.74
N VAL A 143 29.96 7.90 1.99
CA VAL A 143 29.02 8.93 2.45
C VAL A 143 27.61 8.59 1.96
N ARG A 144 26.61 8.97 2.75
CA ARG A 144 25.21 9.00 2.33
C ARG A 144 24.81 10.46 2.10
N PRO A 145 24.89 10.98 0.86
CA PRO A 145 24.53 12.36 0.60
C PRO A 145 23.01 12.52 0.66
N GLY A 146 22.58 13.74 0.97
CA GLY A 146 21.23 14.15 0.69
C GLY A 146 20.99 14.32 -0.80
N ILE A 147 19.73 14.18 -1.19
CA ILE A 147 19.31 14.33 -2.58
C ILE A 147 18.79 15.75 -2.76
N PRO A 148 19.32 16.53 -3.73
CA PRO A 148 18.78 17.82 -4.08
C PRO A 148 17.30 17.72 -4.45
N VAL A 149 16.49 18.66 -3.95
CA VAL A 149 15.07 18.74 -4.26
C VAL A 149 14.73 19.94 -5.13
N GLY A 150 13.74 19.77 -6.00
CA GLY A 150 13.14 20.83 -6.80
C GLY A 150 12.12 21.66 -6.01
N PRO A 151 11.39 22.56 -6.68
CA PRO A 151 10.54 23.55 -6.03
C PRO A 151 9.34 22.95 -5.29
N CYS A 152 8.95 21.73 -5.70
CA CYS A 152 7.90 20.93 -5.08
C CYS A 152 8.38 19.96 -3.99
N GLY A 153 9.65 20.05 -3.57
CA GLY A 153 10.23 19.17 -2.55
C GLY A 153 10.50 17.73 -3.01
N LYS A 154 10.44 17.47 -4.33
CA LYS A 154 10.76 16.17 -4.94
C LYS A 154 12.20 16.13 -5.38
N PRO A 155 12.82 14.94 -5.52
CA PRO A 155 14.15 14.82 -6.13
C PRO A 155 14.23 15.61 -7.44
N ARG A 156 15.30 16.39 -7.60
CA ARG A 156 15.57 17.11 -8.83
C ARG A 156 15.63 16.16 -10.03
N THR A 157 15.09 16.61 -11.17
CA THR A 157 15.05 15.81 -12.41
C THR A 157 16.46 15.38 -12.85
N GLU A 158 17.47 16.23 -12.64
CA GLU A 158 18.85 15.91 -12.97
C GLU A 158 19.36 14.68 -12.20
N VAL A 159 18.92 14.52 -10.94
CA VAL A 159 19.29 13.36 -10.12
C VAL A 159 18.58 12.11 -10.61
N THR A 160 17.26 12.19 -10.89
CA THR A 160 16.50 11.04 -11.38
C THR A 160 17.00 10.57 -12.74
N GLU A 161 17.26 11.50 -13.67
CA GLU A 161 17.82 11.18 -14.98
C GLU A 161 19.24 10.60 -14.92
N ALA A 162 20.06 11.07 -13.97
CA ALA A 162 21.39 10.51 -13.75
C ALA A 162 21.30 9.08 -13.20
N LEU A 163 20.42 8.84 -12.24
CA LEU A 163 20.17 7.51 -11.67
C LEU A 163 19.65 6.52 -12.73
N ASP A 164 18.71 6.94 -13.58
CA ASP A 164 18.13 6.09 -14.64
C ASP A 164 19.16 5.68 -15.70
N ARG A 165 20.20 6.51 -15.91
CA ARG A 165 21.28 6.25 -16.86
C ARG A 165 22.46 5.46 -16.26
N LEU A 166 22.45 5.17 -14.96
CA LEU A 166 23.54 4.42 -14.33
C LEU A 166 23.60 2.99 -14.85
N SER A 167 24.78 2.62 -15.36
CA SER A 167 25.10 1.24 -15.70
C SER A 167 25.43 0.45 -14.43
N THR A 168 24.41 -0.16 -13.84
CA THR A 168 24.54 -0.88 -12.56
C THR A 168 24.73 -2.37 -12.75
N THR A 169 25.49 -2.99 -11.85
CA THR A 169 25.63 -4.45 -11.73
C THR A 169 25.13 -4.88 -10.36
N THR A 170 24.24 -5.88 -10.31
CA THR A 170 23.82 -6.51 -9.05
C THR A 170 24.95 -7.40 -8.54
N VAL A 171 25.43 -7.12 -7.33
CA VAL A 171 26.55 -7.87 -6.71
C VAL A 171 26.09 -8.75 -5.56
N ALA A 172 24.91 -8.46 -4.97
CA ALA A 172 24.30 -9.30 -3.96
C ALA A 172 22.77 -9.24 -4.04
N THR A 173 22.15 -10.38 -3.76
CA THR A 173 20.70 -10.53 -3.60
C THR A 173 20.46 -11.39 -2.37
N ARG A 174 19.52 -11.00 -1.51
CA ARG A 174 19.10 -11.79 -0.34
C ARG A 174 17.58 -11.79 -0.20
N PRO A 175 16.96 -12.95 0.09
CA PRO A 175 15.55 -12.98 0.49
C PRO A 175 15.37 -12.18 1.79
N VAL A 176 14.32 -11.36 1.84
CA VAL A 176 13.92 -10.60 3.04
C VAL A 176 12.71 -11.26 3.68
N GLN A 177 11.68 -11.51 2.87
CA GLN A 177 10.43 -12.12 3.33
C GLN A 177 9.67 -12.73 2.15
N GLU A 178 8.87 -13.75 2.44
CA GLU A 178 7.86 -14.22 1.49
C GLU A 178 6.74 -13.18 1.37
N VAL A 179 6.39 -12.84 0.13
CA VAL A 179 5.26 -11.94 -0.21
C VAL A 179 4.05 -12.77 -0.60
N GLU A 180 4.27 -13.86 -1.34
CA GLU A 180 3.25 -14.81 -1.76
C GLU A 180 3.78 -16.23 -1.70
N SER A 181 3.08 -17.10 -0.95
CA SER A 181 3.37 -18.53 -0.94
C SER A 181 3.06 -19.15 -2.29
N SER A 182 3.69 -20.28 -2.60
CA SER A 182 3.39 -21.02 -3.83
C SER A 182 1.98 -21.59 -3.80
N GLU A 183 1.44 -21.93 -2.63
CA GLU A 183 0.07 -22.38 -2.45
C GLU A 183 -0.95 -21.27 -2.75
N ALA A 184 -0.73 -20.05 -2.24
CA ALA A 184 -1.58 -18.90 -2.54
C ALA A 184 -1.56 -18.57 -4.04
N ALA A 185 -0.35 -18.53 -4.63
CA ALA A 185 -0.17 -18.28 -6.06
C ALA A 185 -0.87 -19.35 -6.92
N ALA A 186 -0.73 -20.64 -6.57
CA ALA A 186 -1.39 -21.75 -7.27
C ALA A 186 -2.92 -21.69 -7.17
N ALA A 187 -3.46 -21.23 -6.03
CA ALA A 187 -4.89 -21.00 -5.85
C ALA A 187 -5.39 -19.73 -6.59
N GLY A 188 -4.49 -18.85 -7.03
CA GLY A 188 -4.82 -17.53 -7.57
C GLY A 188 -5.39 -16.58 -6.51
N CYS A 189 -4.98 -16.76 -5.26
CA CYS A 189 -5.35 -15.95 -4.11
C CYS A 189 -4.14 -15.13 -3.65
N ALA A 190 -4.37 -13.94 -3.08
CA ALA A 190 -3.27 -13.20 -2.47
C ALA A 190 -2.85 -13.85 -1.14
N GLN A 191 -1.61 -13.63 -0.72
CA GLN A 191 -1.13 -14.12 0.59
C GLN A 191 -1.79 -13.44 1.78
N ARG A 192 -2.11 -12.15 1.64
CA ARG A 192 -2.79 -11.36 2.68
C ARG A 192 -3.95 -10.62 2.06
N TRP A 193 -5.04 -10.53 2.79
CA TRP A 193 -6.24 -9.84 2.34
C TRP A 193 -6.89 -9.07 3.48
N ALA A 194 -7.42 -7.89 3.21
CA ALA A 194 -8.10 -7.09 4.23
C ALA A 194 -9.50 -7.65 4.50
N ASP A 195 -9.88 -7.79 5.77
CA ASP A 195 -11.25 -8.10 6.16
C ASP A 195 -12.15 -6.89 5.89
N LEU A 196 -12.69 -6.83 4.67
CA LEU A 196 -13.54 -5.73 4.24
C LEU A 196 -14.89 -5.71 4.98
N VAL A 197 -15.33 -6.84 5.55
CA VAL A 197 -16.54 -6.86 6.39
C VAL A 197 -16.31 -6.04 7.65
N ALA A 198 -15.18 -6.27 8.34
CA ALA A 198 -14.80 -5.50 9.51
C ALA A 198 -14.61 -4.01 9.20
N VAL A 199 -13.94 -3.69 8.08
CA VAL A 199 -13.76 -2.29 7.62
C VAL A 199 -15.09 -1.61 7.36
N GLN A 200 -16.01 -2.28 6.64
CA GLN A 200 -17.31 -1.71 6.30
C GLN A 200 -18.16 -1.44 7.54
N VAL A 201 -18.07 -2.32 8.54
CA VAL A 201 -18.79 -2.12 9.81
C VAL A 201 -18.20 -0.95 10.59
N ALA A 202 -16.87 -0.85 10.66
CA ALA A 202 -16.19 0.24 11.37
C ALA A 202 -16.48 1.62 10.78
N THR A 203 -16.69 1.71 9.46
CA THR A 203 -17.00 2.98 8.76
C THR A 203 -18.50 3.32 8.72
N GLY A 204 -19.35 2.55 9.41
CA GLY A 204 -20.79 2.79 9.44
C GLY A 204 -21.48 2.47 8.11
N GLY A 205 -20.98 1.45 7.41
CA GLY A 205 -21.51 1.00 6.13
C GLY A 205 -23.02 0.80 6.11
N ARG A 206 -23.65 1.11 4.97
CA ARG A 206 -25.10 0.95 4.80
C ARG A 206 -25.51 -0.51 5.05
N THR A 207 -26.38 -0.70 6.04
CA THR A 207 -27.10 -1.95 6.27
C THR A 207 -28.36 -1.95 5.41
N GLY A 208 -28.58 -2.99 4.63
CA GLY A 208 -29.77 -3.15 3.81
C GLY A 208 -29.89 -4.60 3.37
N PRO A 209 -30.99 -4.98 2.69
CA PRO A 209 -31.02 -6.26 2.01
C PRO A 209 -29.79 -6.35 1.11
N VAL A 210 -29.03 -7.44 1.20
CA VAL A 210 -28.04 -7.75 0.15
C VAL A 210 -28.85 -7.88 -1.13
N SER A 211 -28.69 -6.94 -2.05
CA SER A 211 -29.45 -6.91 -3.30
C SER A 211 -28.98 -8.05 -4.20
N GLY A 212 -29.55 -9.24 -3.95
CA GLY A 212 -29.27 -10.49 -4.64
C GLY A 212 -27.83 -10.99 -4.41
N PRO A 213 -27.57 -12.30 -4.59
CA PRO A 213 -26.22 -12.68 -4.94
C PRO A 213 -25.85 -11.89 -6.20
N PRO A 214 -24.55 -11.64 -6.48
CA PRO A 214 -24.17 -11.26 -7.82
C PRO A 214 -24.84 -12.27 -8.73
N ALA A 215 -25.60 -11.80 -9.72
CA ALA A 215 -26.07 -12.68 -10.78
C ALA A 215 -24.79 -13.15 -11.49
N TYR A 216 -24.13 -14.14 -10.91
CA TYR A 216 -23.03 -14.82 -11.50
C TYR A 216 -23.69 -15.51 -12.66
N ALA A 217 -23.61 -14.90 -13.85
CA ALA A 217 -24.13 -15.50 -15.06
C ALA A 217 -23.67 -16.97 -15.11
N ASP A 218 -24.46 -17.86 -15.72
CA ASP A 218 -24.35 -19.33 -15.68
C ASP A 218 -23.00 -19.94 -16.15
N ARG A 219 -21.95 -19.14 -16.26
CA ARG A 219 -20.60 -19.47 -16.71
C ARG A 219 -19.48 -18.83 -15.88
N ILE A 220 -19.78 -18.14 -14.77
CA ILE A 220 -18.72 -17.55 -13.94
C ILE A 220 -18.08 -18.63 -13.07
N VAL A 221 -16.82 -18.91 -13.35
CA VAL A 221 -15.97 -19.75 -12.50
C VAL A 221 -15.65 -18.97 -11.23
N LEU A 222 -16.11 -19.44 -10.07
CA LEU A 222 -15.85 -18.79 -8.78
C LEU A 222 -14.55 -19.29 -8.16
N ARG A 223 -13.74 -18.36 -7.68
CA ARG A 223 -12.58 -18.63 -6.82
C ARG A 223 -12.97 -18.32 -5.39
N LEU A 224 -12.71 -19.29 -4.51
CA LEU A 224 -12.77 -19.15 -3.06
C LEU A 224 -11.36 -18.98 -2.52
N CYS A 225 -11.13 -17.93 -1.74
CA CYS A 225 -9.92 -17.72 -0.95
C CYS A 225 -10.31 -17.56 0.52
N VAL A 226 -9.71 -18.34 1.41
CA VAL A 226 -10.01 -18.31 2.85
C VAL A 226 -8.79 -17.82 3.60
N TYR A 227 -9.03 -16.93 4.56
CA TYR A 227 -8.01 -16.23 5.32
C TYR A 227 -8.24 -16.40 6.82
N GLN A 228 -7.14 -16.50 7.56
CA GLN A 228 -7.10 -16.51 9.01
C GLN A 228 -6.66 -15.13 9.51
N VAL A 229 -7.44 -14.49 10.37
CA VAL A 229 -7.13 -13.21 11.00
C VAL A 229 -6.32 -13.47 12.28
N PRO A 230 -5.04 -13.04 12.35
CA PRO A 230 -4.24 -13.15 13.56
C PRO A 230 -4.89 -12.38 14.72
N GLU A 231 -4.73 -12.84 15.95
CA GLU A 231 -5.37 -12.22 17.13
C GLU A 231 -5.03 -10.72 17.27
N ARG A 232 -3.78 -10.35 16.98
CA ARG A 232 -3.30 -8.94 17.02
C ARG A 232 -3.98 -8.01 16.00
N GLU A 233 -4.60 -8.56 14.96
CA GLU A 233 -5.32 -7.79 13.93
C GLU A 233 -6.82 -7.70 14.23
N ARG A 234 -7.36 -8.57 15.08
CA ARG A 234 -8.81 -8.61 15.37
C ARG A 234 -9.23 -7.33 16.11
N GLY A 235 -10.23 -6.65 15.56
CA GLY A 235 -10.71 -5.38 16.09
C GLY A 235 -9.83 -4.18 15.78
N SER A 236 -8.77 -4.35 14.97
CA SER A 236 -8.08 -3.21 14.37
C SER A 236 -9.01 -2.52 13.37
N GLY A 237 -8.73 -1.24 13.03
CA GLY A 237 -9.56 -0.49 12.08
C GLY A 237 -9.54 -1.06 10.65
N LYS A 238 -8.56 -1.90 10.32
CA LYS A 238 -8.41 -2.57 9.02
C LYS A 238 -7.71 -3.92 9.20
N PRO A 239 -8.40 -4.94 9.74
CA PRO A 239 -7.81 -6.24 9.97
C PRO A 239 -7.34 -6.85 8.64
N ALA A 240 -6.22 -7.55 8.66
CA ALA A 240 -5.77 -8.35 7.53
C ALA A 240 -5.66 -9.81 7.94
N GLY A 241 -6.18 -10.71 7.10
CA GLY A 241 -6.03 -12.14 7.24
C GLY A 241 -4.89 -12.67 6.36
N ASP A 242 -4.24 -13.72 6.84
CA ASP A 242 -3.22 -14.48 6.12
C ASP A 242 -3.89 -15.68 5.42
N PHE A 243 -3.45 -15.98 4.19
CA PHE A 243 -4.01 -17.04 3.36
C PHE A 243 -3.94 -18.39 4.08
N ALA A 244 -5.08 -19.06 4.17
CA ALA A 244 -5.21 -20.40 4.74
C ALA A 244 -5.32 -21.46 3.63
N TYR A 245 -6.23 -21.26 2.68
CA TYR A 245 -6.37 -22.10 1.49
C TYR A 245 -7.23 -21.40 0.44
N GLY A 246 -7.20 -21.91 -0.78
CA GLY A 246 -8.05 -21.43 -1.86
C GLY A 246 -8.29 -22.50 -2.91
N ARG A 247 -9.39 -22.36 -3.65
CA ARG A 247 -9.79 -23.28 -4.70
C ARG A 247 -10.72 -22.63 -5.71
N ILE A 248 -10.79 -23.24 -6.89
CA ILE A 248 -11.89 -22.99 -7.82
C ILE A 248 -13.07 -23.86 -7.39
N LEU A 249 -14.25 -23.26 -7.28
CA LEU A 249 -15.47 -23.99 -6.99
C LEU A 249 -15.90 -24.77 -8.23
N THR A 250 -16.32 -26.02 -8.03
CA THR A 250 -17.05 -26.78 -9.05
C THR A 250 -18.41 -26.12 -9.33
N PRO A 251 -19.05 -26.38 -10.48
CA PRO A 251 -20.37 -25.83 -10.79
C PRO A 251 -21.40 -26.06 -9.67
N ASP A 252 -21.51 -27.28 -9.16
CA ASP A 252 -22.45 -27.63 -8.08
C ASP A 252 -22.15 -26.86 -6.78
N GLN A 253 -20.87 -26.70 -6.44
CA GLN A 253 -20.47 -25.90 -5.27
C GLN A 253 -20.78 -24.42 -5.47
N ALA A 254 -20.55 -23.88 -6.68
CA ALA A 254 -20.85 -22.50 -7.01
C ALA A 254 -22.36 -22.24 -6.96
N GLU A 255 -23.19 -23.17 -7.44
CA GLU A 255 -24.66 -23.11 -7.37
C GLU A 255 -25.13 -23.14 -5.92
N ALA A 256 -24.64 -24.08 -5.10
CA ALA A 256 -24.98 -24.17 -3.69
C ALA A 256 -24.60 -22.90 -2.91
N VAL A 257 -23.40 -22.36 -3.14
CA VAL A 257 -22.93 -21.11 -2.52
C VAL A 257 -23.80 -19.94 -2.96
N THR A 258 -24.14 -19.84 -4.24
CA THR A 258 -24.98 -18.76 -4.78
C THR A 258 -26.40 -18.83 -4.20
N GLY A 259 -26.99 -20.03 -4.11
CA GLY A 259 -28.28 -20.24 -3.47
C GLY A 259 -28.26 -19.86 -1.99
N ALA A 260 -27.21 -20.22 -1.26
CA ALA A 260 -27.06 -19.85 0.15
C ALA A 260 -26.83 -18.33 0.35
N LEU A 261 -26.15 -17.66 -0.60
CA LEU A 261 -26.02 -16.21 -0.61
C LEU A 261 -27.36 -15.49 -0.87
N ALA A 262 -28.20 -16.04 -1.76
CA ALA A 262 -29.54 -15.51 -2.01
C ALA A 262 -30.46 -15.58 -0.78
N ALA A 263 -30.17 -16.51 0.15
CA ALA A 263 -30.91 -16.68 1.39
C ALA A 263 -30.38 -15.80 2.55
N THR A 264 -29.40 -14.92 2.32
CA THR A 264 -28.86 -14.03 3.36
C THR A 264 -29.94 -13.09 3.91
N GLY A 265 -29.96 -12.94 5.24
CA GLY A 265 -30.90 -12.09 5.94
C GLY A 265 -30.34 -10.69 6.24
N PRO A 266 -31.14 -9.81 6.88
CA PRO A 266 -30.62 -8.56 7.42
C PRO A 266 -29.56 -8.82 8.50
N VAL A 267 -28.58 -7.92 8.59
CA VAL A 267 -27.51 -7.97 9.61
C VAL A 267 -28.12 -8.03 11.02
N VAL A 268 -27.63 -8.96 11.84
CA VAL A 268 -27.98 -9.04 13.26
C VAL A 268 -26.94 -8.29 14.09
N ALA A 269 -27.38 -7.63 15.17
CA ALA A 269 -26.48 -6.95 16.09
C ALA A 269 -25.50 -7.95 16.73
N CYS A 270 -24.21 -7.76 16.47
CA CYS A 270 -23.13 -8.59 16.98
C CYS A 270 -21.82 -7.81 16.94
N ALA A 271 -20.99 -7.99 17.97
CA ALA A 271 -19.70 -7.30 18.13
C ALA A 271 -18.49 -8.25 18.08
N THR A 272 -18.70 -9.55 17.90
CA THR A 272 -17.64 -10.56 17.88
C THR A 272 -16.84 -10.48 16.58
N HIS A 273 -15.56 -10.13 16.67
CA HIS A 273 -14.67 -10.13 15.52
C HIS A 273 -14.46 -11.54 14.95
N ALA A 274 -14.49 -11.66 13.62
CA ALA A 274 -14.17 -12.90 12.96
C ALA A 274 -12.68 -13.24 13.12
N GLY A 275 -12.40 -14.51 13.41
CA GLY A 275 -11.08 -15.09 13.32
C GLY A 275 -10.79 -15.60 11.91
N ARG A 276 -11.81 -15.85 11.09
CA ARG A 276 -11.68 -16.35 9.71
C ARG A 276 -12.69 -15.69 8.79
N PHE A 277 -12.28 -15.42 7.55
CA PHE A 277 -13.20 -14.99 6.51
C PHE A 277 -12.86 -15.60 5.16
N ALA A 278 -13.85 -15.65 4.27
CA ALA A 278 -13.75 -16.08 2.90
C ALA A 278 -13.96 -14.90 1.95
N VAL A 279 -13.29 -14.95 0.81
CA VAL A 279 -13.49 -14.08 -0.34
C VAL A 279 -13.87 -14.96 -1.52
N LEU A 280 -15.05 -14.70 -2.09
CA LEU A 280 -15.53 -15.27 -3.33
C LEU A 280 -15.41 -14.21 -4.42
N ARG A 281 -14.78 -14.57 -5.54
CA ARG A 281 -14.62 -13.68 -6.68
C ARG A 281 -14.64 -14.43 -7.99
N PRO A 282 -15.02 -13.79 -9.11
CA PRO A 282 -14.80 -14.37 -10.43
C PRO A 282 -13.33 -14.73 -10.62
N ALA A 283 -13.06 -15.96 -11.07
CA ALA A 283 -11.71 -16.40 -11.42
C ALA A 283 -11.21 -15.71 -12.69
N ARG A 284 -12.12 -15.25 -13.55
CA ARG A 284 -11.88 -14.48 -14.78
C ARG A 284 -13.03 -13.50 -15.02
N GLY A 285 -12.71 -12.36 -15.63
CA GLY A 285 -13.70 -11.34 -15.99
C GLY A 285 -14.16 -10.48 -14.81
N PRO A 286 -14.99 -9.46 -15.08
CA PRO A 286 -15.56 -8.61 -14.04
C PRO A 286 -16.63 -9.34 -13.24
N GLY A 287 -16.87 -8.89 -12.01
CA GLY A 287 -17.98 -9.31 -11.17
C GLY A 287 -17.80 -8.80 -9.75
N ALA A 288 -18.80 -9.06 -8.90
CA ALA A 288 -18.75 -8.62 -7.51
C ALA A 288 -17.81 -9.53 -6.70
N ASP A 289 -17.10 -8.92 -5.76
CA ASP A 289 -16.44 -9.66 -4.68
C ASP A 289 -17.43 -9.84 -3.53
N VAL A 290 -17.44 -11.04 -2.96
CA VAL A 290 -18.27 -11.38 -1.80
C VAL A 290 -17.36 -11.81 -0.66
N TYR A 291 -17.50 -11.14 0.47
CA TYR A 291 -16.76 -11.42 1.69
C TYR A 291 -17.70 -12.05 2.70
N VAL A 292 -17.27 -13.14 3.34
CA VAL A 292 -18.09 -13.88 4.31
C VAL A 292 -17.26 -14.15 5.55
N GLU A 293 -17.71 -13.68 6.70
CA GLU A 293 -17.15 -14.13 7.98
C GLU A 293 -17.52 -15.60 8.21
N LEU A 294 -16.52 -16.46 8.41
CA LEU A 294 -16.73 -17.90 8.61
C LEU A 294 -17.00 -18.25 10.08
N ASP A 295 -16.66 -17.34 10.98
CA ASP A 295 -16.92 -17.38 12.41
C ASP A 295 -17.36 -15.98 12.91
N GLY A 296 -17.33 -15.73 14.22
CA GLY A 296 -17.73 -14.45 14.80
C GLY A 296 -19.20 -14.11 14.50
N CYS A 297 -19.44 -12.95 13.89
CA CYS A 297 -20.78 -12.47 13.57
C CYS A 297 -21.37 -13.05 12.27
N ARG A 298 -20.60 -13.80 11.46
CA ARG A 298 -21.07 -14.42 10.22
C ARG A 298 -21.75 -13.45 9.25
N ARG A 299 -21.20 -12.24 9.11
CA ARG A 299 -21.72 -11.24 8.18
C ARG A 299 -21.24 -11.53 6.75
N VAL A 300 -22.04 -11.09 5.79
CA VAL A 300 -21.72 -11.11 4.35
C VAL A 300 -21.62 -9.68 3.87
N LEU A 301 -20.58 -9.37 3.10
CA LEU A 301 -20.44 -8.12 2.36
C LEU A 301 -20.37 -8.44 0.88
N VAL A 302 -21.24 -7.83 0.07
CA VAL A 302 -21.15 -7.86 -1.38
C VAL A 302 -20.69 -6.50 -1.87
N THR A 303 -19.57 -6.45 -2.59
CA THR A 303 -19.06 -5.23 -3.24
C THR A 303 -19.20 -5.36 -4.75
N ALA A 304 -20.08 -4.55 -5.34
CA ALA A 304 -20.33 -4.56 -6.77
C ALA A 304 -19.22 -3.81 -7.54
N PRO A 305 -19.09 -4.06 -8.86
CA PRO A 305 -18.08 -3.37 -9.69
C PRO A 305 -18.21 -1.84 -9.74
N ASP A 306 -19.38 -1.29 -9.44
CA ASP A 306 -19.62 0.17 -9.37
C ASP A 306 -19.19 0.79 -8.03
N GLY A 307 -18.60 -0.02 -7.13
CA GLY A 307 -18.16 0.39 -5.80
C GLY A 307 -19.26 0.40 -4.74
N SER A 308 -20.50 0.06 -5.10
CA SER A 308 -21.57 -0.09 -4.11
C SER A 308 -21.32 -1.33 -3.24
N ALA A 309 -21.71 -1.22 -1.96
CA ALA A 309 -21.48 -2.26 -0.97
C ALA A 309 -22.74 -2.48 -0.13
N SER A 310 -23.06 -3.75 0.15
CA SER A 310 -24.20 -4.13 1.00
C SER A 310 -23.80 -5.20 2.02
N LEU A 311 -24.27 -5.04 3.26
CA LEU A 311 -24.05 -5.98 4.36
C LEU A 311 -25.30 -6.79 4.65
N GLY A 312 -25.12 -8.09 4.83
CA GLY A 312 -26.15 -9.04 5.27
C GLY A 312 -25.64 -10.03 6.30
N GLN A 313 -26.50 -10.97 6.66
CA GLN A 313 -26.23 -12.03 7.62
C GLN A 313 -26.17 -13.38 6.89
N ALA A 314 -25.04 -14.09 7.02
CA ALA A 314 -24.90 -15.44 6.48
C ALA A 314 -25.74 -16.45 7.27
N ALA A 315 -26.41 -17.35 6.55
CA ALA A 315 -26.95 -18.56 7.15
C ALA A 315 -25.82 -19.55 7.49
N PRO A 316 -25.98 -20.43 8.51
CA PRO A 316 -24.97 -21.44 8.85
C PRO A 316 -24.53 -22.31 7.66
N ALA A 317 -25.46 -22.69 6.79
CA ALA A 317 -25.18 -23.49 5.59
C ALA A 317 -24.14 -22.82 4.66
N LEU A 318 -24.16 -21.49 4.53
CA LEU A 318 -23.17 -20.79 3.72
C LEU A 318 -21.77 -20.94 4.33
N THR A 319 -21.64 -20.75 5.65
CA THR A 319 -20.33 -20.88 6.31
C THR A 319 -19.78 -22.31 6.22
N GLU A 320 -20.64 -23.33 6.29
CA GLU A 320 -20.23 -24.74 6.14
C GLU A 320 -19.72 -25.06 4.72
N LEU A 321 -20.40 -24.56 3.68
CA LEU A 321 -19.97 -24.73 2.29
C LEU A 321 -18.58 -24.13 2.01
N LEU A 322 -18.25 -23.03 2.69
CA LEU A 322 -16.99 -22.30 2.51
C LEU A 322 -15.87 -22.81 3.43
N ALA A 323 -16.22 -23.36 4.60
CA ALA A 323 -15.27 -23.82 5.62
C ALA A 323 -14.43 -25.04 5.19
N GLY A 324 -14.91 -25.81 4.21
CA GLY A 324 -14.14 -26.80 3.44
C GLY A 324 -13.55 -27.93 4.27
#